data_AF-A0A935ST72-F1
#
_entry.id   AF-A0A935ST72-F1
#
_cell.length_a   1.000
_cell.length_b   1.000
_cell.length_c   1.000
_cell.angle_alpha   90.00
_cell.angle_beta   90.00
_cell.angle_gamma   90.00
#
_symmetry.space_group_name_H-M   'P 1'
#
loop_
_entity.id
_entity.type
_entity.pdbx_description
1 polymer ?
#
loop_
_entity_poly.entity_id
_entity_poly.type
_entity_poly.pdbx_seq_one_letter_code
_entity_poly.pdbx_strand_id
1 'polypeptide(L)'
;MVGKDQVLKLKKLGVFTLAQGKAAGISQQDISRLVAAKDLVRLDRGIYLHPKTSLDKDVGFQIAYSKFGPGSAIGGLSALYHYNLAEQVPGEIWMMVPPEKRTRENGYRLIRTKTSLDKQIIDEKGYRIVTVERAALEALKFITKVGERTAIKAAREALATRRTTEAKLAKAARELELESVLAKYLEVIVP
;
A
#
# COMPACT_ATOMS: atom_id res chain seq x y z
N MET A 1 33.25 -7.85 11.71
CA MET A 1 32.17 -8.41 12.57
C MET A 1 31.11 -7.33 12.70
N VAL A 2 29.84 -7.65 12.47
CA VAL A 2 28.74 -6.69 12.68
C VAL A 2 28.60 -6.44 14.18
N GLY A 3 28.70 -5.19 14.61
CA GLY A 3 28.58 -4.83 16.02
C GLY A 3 27.14 -4.95 16.53
N LYS A 4 26.95 -5.14 17.85
CA LYS A 4 25.61 -5.17 18.49
C LYS A 4 24.78 -3.92 18.16
N ASP A 5 25.41 -2.75 18.05
CA ASP A 5 24.73 -1.49 17.71
C ASP A 5 24.18 -1.48 16.29
N GLN A 6 24.87 -2.11 15.33
CA GLN A 6 24.42 -2.22 13.95
C GLN A 6 23.20 -3.15 13.84
N VAL A 7 23.20 -4.27 14.57
CA VAL A 7 22.03 -5.17 14.64
C VAL A 7 20.83 -4.48 15.28
N LEU A 8 21.06 -3.67 16.32
CA LEU A 8 19.99 -2.90 16.96
C LEU A 8 19.40 -1.85 16.02
N LYS A 9 20.22 -1.21 15.17
CA LYS A 9 19.74 -0.31 14.11
C LYS A 9 18.83 -1.04 13.12
N LEU A 10 19.22 -2.24 12.66
CA LEU A 10 18.36 -3.04 11.78
C LEU A 10 17.04 -3.42 12.43
N LYS A 11 17.05 -3.78 13.72
CA LYS A 11 15.82 -4.08 14.46
C LYS A 11 14.86 -2.89 14.47
N LYS A 12 15.38 -1.66 14.64
CA LYS A 12 14.57 -0.42 14.63
C LYS A 12 13.98 -0.11 13.26
N LEU A 13 14.63 -0.49 12.16
CA LEU A 13 14.12 -0.25 10.81
C LEU A 13 12.87 -1.09 10.48
N GLY A 14 12.65 -2.20 11.18
CA GLY A 14 11.55 -3.11 10.86
C GLY A 14 11.82 -3.86 9.56
N VAL A 15 10.88 -3.81 8.61
CA VAL A 15 11.12 -4.27 7.23
C VAL A 15 12.02 -3.26 6.53
N PHE A 16 13.13 -3.72 5.95
CA PHE A 16 14.08 -2.83 5.29
C PHE A 16 14.64 -3.43 4.00
N THR A 17 15.02 -2.53 3.09
CA THR A 17 15.68 -2.86 1.82
C THR A 17 17.19 -3.04 2.00
N LEU A 18 17.85 -3.71 1.06
CA LEU A 18 19.31 -3.78 0.98
C LEU A 18 19.96 -2.38 1.02
N ALA A 19 19.35 -1.40 0.37
CA ALA A 19 19.84 -0.03 0.34
C ALA A 19 19.79 0.62 1.75
N GLN A 20 18.68 0.44 2.49
CA GLN A 20 18.56 0.92 3.86
C GLN A 20 19.54 0.22 4.81
N GLY A 21 19.76 -1.09 4.63
CA GLY A 21 20.78 -1.82 5.40
C GLY A 21 22.20 -1.29 5.16
N LYS A 22 22.52 -0.99 3.88
CA LYS A 22 23.80 -0.35 3.51
C LYS A 22 23.93 1.04 4.12
N ALA A 23 22.88 1.86 4.07
CA ALA A 23 22.84 3.17 4.71
C ALA A 23 22.96 3.10 6.25
N ALA A 24 22.52 2.00 6.87
CA ALA A 24 22.75 1.72 8.29
C ALA A 24 24.18 1.26 8.62
N GLY A 25 25.07 1.21 7.62
CA GLY A 25 26.48 0.86 7.77
C GLY A 25 26.78 -0.63 7.69
N ILE A 26 25.87 -1.44 7.14
CA ILE A 26 26.04 -2.90 7.06
C ILE A 26 26.22 -3.30 5.61
N SER A 27 27.33 -3.97 5.33
CA SER A 27 27.67 -4.41 3.97
C SER A 27 26.69 -5.47 3.47
N GLN A 28 26.59 -5.64 2.16
CA GLN A 28 25.79 -6.70 1.56
C GLN A 28 26.30 -8.09 1.97
N GLN A 29 27.61 -8.27 2.09
CA GLN A 29 28.21 -9.53 2.54
C GLN A 29 27.79 -9.84 3.98
N ASP A 30 27.76 -8.83 4.85
CA ASP A 30 27.34 -9.00 6.24
C ASP A 30 25.83 -9.28 6.35
N ILE A 31 24.98 -8.62 5.56
CA ILE A 31 23.55 -8.96 5.47
C ILE A 31 23.38 -10.43 5.05
N SER A 32 24.11 -10.89 4.03
CA SER A 32 24.06 -12.29 3.60
C SER A 32 24.51 -13.26 4.71
N ARG A 33 25.56 -12.92 5.46
CA ARG A 33 26.02 -13.71 6.61
C ARG A 33 24.97 -13.76 7.72
N LEU A 34 24.36 -12.63 8.06
CA LEU A 34 23.30 -12.56 9.07
C LEU A 34 22.06 -13.36 8.66
N VAL A 35 21.70 -13.36 7.38
CA VAL A 35 20.62 -14.21 6.86
C VAL A 35 20.98 -15.69 6.98
N ALA A 36 22.21 -16.08 6.62
CA ALA A 36 22.68 -17.46 6.76
C ALA A 36 22.71 -17.92 8.23
N ALA A 37 23.05 -17.01 9.16
CA ALA A 37 23.04 -17.24 10.60
C ALA A 37 21.63 -17.19 11.23
N LYS A 38 20.58 -16.89 10.46
CA LYS A 38 19.19 -16.68 10.92
C LYS A 38 19.01 -15.47 11.86
N ASP A 39 20.00 -14.58 11.93
CA ASP A 39 19.90 -13.29 12.62
C ASP A 39 19.13 -12.24 11.81
N LEU A 40 18.89 -12.51 10.53
CA LEU A 40 17.95 -11.78 9.66
C LEU A 40 17.10 -12.77 8.88
N VAL A 41 15.87 -12.37 8.57
CA VAL A 41 14.96 -13.08 7.67
C VAL A 41 14.90 -12.33 6.35
N ARG A 42 15.04 -13.05 5.23
CA ARG A 42 14.81 -12.49 3.90
C ARG A 42 13.34 -12.69 3.52
N LEU A 43 12.61 -11.61 3.34
CA LEU A 43 11.17 -11.63 3.03
C LEU A 43 10.90 -11.65 1.52
N ASP A 44 11.71 -10.93 0.74
CA ASP A 44 11.68 -10.91 -0.73
C ASP A 44 13.11 -10.62 -1.25
N ARG A 45 13.31 -10.55 -2.56
CA ARG A 45 14.55 -10.15 -3.18
C ARG A 45 14.96 -8.74 -2.73
N GLY A 46 15.97 -8.68 -1.86
CA GLY A 46 16.52 -7.42 -1.38
C GLY A 46 15.73 -6.77 -0.25
N ILE A 47 14.77 -7.50 0.35
CA ILE A 47 13.95 -7.05 1.47
C ILE A 47 14.16 -8.01 2.64
N TYR A 48 14.46 -7.44 3.81
CA TYR A 48 14.88 -8.16 5.00
C TYR A 48 14.13 -7.67 6.23
N LEU A 49 14.15 -8.49 7.26
CA LEU A 49 13.53 -8.22 8.55
C LEU A 49 14.40 -8.80 9.66
N HIS A 50 14.50 -8.09 10.78
CA HIS A 50 15.09 -8.66 11.99
C HIS A 50 14.09 -9.61 12.67
N PRO A 51 14.46 -10.86 13.04
CA PRO A 51 13.52 -11.88 13.50
C PRO A 51 12.80 -11.53 14.81
N LYS A 52 13.43 -10.68 15.65
CA LYS A 52 12.82 -10.16 16.90
C LYS A 52 12.01 -8.87 16.70
N THR A 53 11.73 -8.46 15.48
CA THR A 53 10.81 -7.36 15.19
C THR A 53 9.39 -7.91 15.20
N SER A 54 8.49 -7.28 15.97
CA SER A 54 7.06 -7.60 15.93
C SER A 54 6.56 -7.37 14.50
N LEU A 55 6.03 -8.42 13.88
CA LEU A 55 5.37 -8.31 12.59
C LEU A 55 4.05 -7.56 12.80
N ASP A 56 3.96 -6.37 12.24
CA ASP A 56 2.70 -5.63 12.20
C ASP A 56 1.71 -6.38 11.27
N LYS A 57 0.41 -6.23 11.52
CA LYS A 57 -0.66 -6.82 10.68
C LYS A 57 -0.51 -6.46 9.19
N ASP A 58 0.16 -5.35 8.90
CA ASP A 58 0.37 -4.80 7.56
C ASP A 58 1.78 -5.07 7.02
N VAL A 59 2.52 -6.08 7.53
CA VAL A 59 3.87 -6.41 7.02
C VAL A 59 3.89 -6.60 5.50
N GLY A 60 2.84 -7.18 4.91
CA GLY A 60 2.71 -7.30 3.47
C GLY A 60 2.79 -5.95 2.75
N PHE A 61 2.15 -4.91 3.32
CA PHE A 61 2.17 -3.57 2.76
C PHE A 61 3.54 -2.89 2.92
N GLN A 62 4.24 -3.13 4.03
CA GLN A 62 5.62 -2.66 4.23
C GLN A 62 6.59 -3.27 3.21
N ILE A 63 6.46 -4.57 2.93
CA ILE A 63 7.24 -5.27 1.91
C ILE A 63 6.92 -4.67 0.52
N ALA A 64 5.63 -4.53 0.21
CA ALA A 64 5.18 -3.98 -1.07
C ALA A 64 5.73 -2.57 -1.31
N TYR A 65 5.57 -1.67 -0.34
CA TYR A 65 6.07 -0.31 -0.42
C TYR A 65 7.60 -0.26 -0.53
N SER A 66 8.32 -1.07 0.25
CA SER A 66 9.78 -1.21 0.15
C SER A 66 10.24 -1.65 -1.26
N LYS A 67 9.42 -2.46 -1.95
CA LYS A 67 9.69 -2.95 -3.30
C LYS A 67 9.43 -1.90 -4.38
N PHE A 68 8.33 -1.16 -4.27
CA PHE A 68 7.91 -0.22 -5.33
C PHE A 68 8.40 1.20 -5.12
N GLY A 69 8.79 1.57 -3.90
CA GLY A 69 9.41 2.84 -3.55
C GLY A 69 8.43 3.95 -3.19
N PRO A 70 8.95 5.15 -2.84
CA PRO A 70 8.16 6.22 -2.22
C PRO A 70 7.09 6.85 -3.13
N GLY A 71 7.24 6.72 -4.45
CA GLY A 71 6.23 7.13 -5.42
C GLY A 71 5.07 6.14 -5.57
N SER A 72 4.87 5.21 -4.63
CA SER A 72 3.80 4.21 -4.66
C SER A 72 2.99 4.23 -3.38
N ALA A 73 1.75 3.73 -3.43
CA ALA A 73 0.88 3.58 -2.27
C ALA A 73 0.03 2.31 -2.39
N ILE A 74 -0.38 1.73 -1.27
CA ILE A 74 -1.40 0.68 -1.24
C ILE A 74 -2.72 1.27 -1.74
N GLY A 75 -3.40 0.57 -2.65
CA GLY A 75 -4.68 0.99 -3.21
C GLY A 75 -5.53 -0.19 -3.66
N GLY A 76 -6.52 0.09 -4.51
CA GLY A 76 -7.42 -0.93 -5.06
C GLY A 76 -8.04 -1.83 -3.98
N LEU A 77 -8.15 -3.13 -4.26
CA LEU A 77 -8.77 -4.09 -3.34
C LEU A 77 -8.03 -4.21 -2.00
N SER A 78 -6.71 -4.01 -1.96
CA SER A 78 -5.96 -4.04 -0.69
C SER A 78 -6.33 -2.89 0.24
N ALA A 79 -6.51 -1.68 -0.29
CA ALA A 79 -6.98 -0.56 0.51
C ALA A 79 -8.44 -0.73 0.94
N LEU A 80 -9.31 -1.19 0.02
CA LEU A 80 -10.70 -1.47 0.37
C LEU A 80 -10.81 -2.52 1.48
N TYR A 81 -10.07 -3.63 1.38
CA TYR A 81 -10.04 -4.66 2.41
C TYR A 81 -9.51 -4.13 3.75
N HIS A 82 -8.42 -3.34 3.73
CA HIS A 82 -7.87 -2.70 4.94
C HIS A 82 -8.90 -1.79 5.64
N TYR A 83 -9.78 -1.13 4.88
CA TYR A 83 -10.86 -0.30 5.41
C TYR A 83 -12.15 -1.06 5.74
N ASN A 84 -12.18 -2.39 5.60
CA ASN A 84 -13.36 -3.25 5.71
C ASN A 84 -14.48 -2.91 4.71
N LEU A 85 -14.10 -2.45 3.52
CA LEU A 85 -15.00 -2.14 2.40
C LEU A 85 -14.97 -3.21 1.30
N ALA A 86 -14.17 -4.26 1.48
CA ALA A 86 -14.18 -5.49 0.68
C ALA A 86 -14.22 -6.69 1.63
N GLU A 87 -15.06 -7.68 1.31
CA GLU A 87 -15.26 -8.86 2.18
C GLU A 87 -14.19 -9.93 1.97
N GLN A 88 -13.67 -10.04 0.76
CA GLN A 88 -12.70 -11.07 0.41
C GLN A 88 -11.28 -10.54 0.50
N VAL A 89 -10.41 -11.35 1.10
CA VAL A 89 -8.96 -11.10 1.10
C VAL A 89 -8.48 -11.09 -0.36
N PRO A 90 -7.82 -10.01 -0.81
CA PRO A 90 -7.26 -9.97 -2.16
C PRO A 90 -6.16 -11.03 -2.32
N GLY A 91 -6.17 -11.77 -3.44
CA GLY A 91 -5.13 -12.77 -3.73
C GLY A 91 -3.75 -12.17 -4.07
N GLU A 92 -3.68 -10.86 -4.28
CA GLU A 92 -2.47 -10.09 -4.55
C GLU A 92 -2.51 -8.79 -3.74
N ILE A 93 -1.35 -8.20 -3.44
CA ILE A 93 -1.30 -6.84 -2.88
C ILE A 93 -1.44 -5.81 -4.01
N TRP A 94 -2.44 -4.95 -3.90
CA TRP A 94 -2.74 -3.92 -4.89
C TRP A 94 -1.97 -2.63 -4.58
N MET A 95 -1.22 -2.16 -5.58
CA MET A 95 -0.38 -0.98 -5.49
C MET A 95 -0.79 0.05 -6.54
N MET A 96 -0.95 1.30 -6.10
CA MET A 96 -0.98 2.46 -6.97
C MET A 96 0.46 2.86 -7.29
N VAL A 97 0.76 2.98 -8.57
CA VAL A 97 2.10 3.34 -9.07
C VAL A 97 2.00 4.35 -10.21
N PRO A 98 3.05 5.14 -10.47
CA PRO A 98 3.04 6.10 -11.56
C PRO A 98 3.10 5.36 -12.92
N PRO A 99 2.65 6.00 -14.02
CA PRO A 99 2.52 5.35 -15.33
C PRO A 99 3.83 4.76 -15.88
N GLU A 100 4.96 5.34 -15.49
CA GLU A 100 6.31 4.95 -15.92
C GLU A 100 6.76 3.62 -15.30
N LYS A 101 6.12 3.17 -14.21
CA LYS A 101 6.44 1.91 -13.54
C LYS A 101 5.90 0.71 -14.30
N ARG A 102 6.63 0.27 -15.35
CA ARG A 102 6.22 -0.82 -16.26
C ARG A 102 6.50 -2.25 -15.77
N THR A 103 7.02 -2.44 -14.56
CA THR A 103 7.33 -3.77 -14.02
C THR A 103 6.09 -4.66 -13.86
N ARG A 104 6.31 -5.98 -13.86
CA ARG A 104 5.33 -7.01 -13.48
C ARG A 104 5.99 -7.87 -12.40
N GLU A 105 5.32 -8.03 -11.27
CA GLU A 105 5.84 -8.75 -10.11
C GLU A 105 4.75 -9.69 -9.61
N ASN A 106 5.08 -10.97 -9.46
CA ASN A 106 4.12 -11.95 -8.95
C ASN A 106 3.69 -11.60 -7.51
N GLY A 107 2.41 -11.80 -7.20
CA GLY A 107 1.82 -11.46 -5.90
C GLY A 107 1.44 -9.98 -5.73
N TYR A 108 1.64 -9.15 -6.77
CA TYR A 108 1.30 -7.73 -6.75
C TYR A 108 0.47 -7.30 -7.96
N ARG A 109 -0.64 -6.61 -7.70
CA ARG A 109 -1.47 -6.00 -8.73
C ARG A 109 -1.16 -4.51 -8.86
N LEU A 110 -0.56 -4.09 -9.97
CA LEU A 110 -0.21 -2.68 -10.18
C LEU A 110 -1.32 -1.92 -10.92
N ILE A 111 -1.95 -0.96 -10.23
CA ILE A 111 -2.77 0.07 -10.85
C ILE A 111 -1.88 1.27 -11.19
N ARG A 112 -1.67 1.48 -12.48
CA ARG A 112 -0.99 2.68 -12.99
C ARG A 112 -1.99 3.81 -13.07
N THR A 113 -1.68 4.93 -12.43
CA THR A 113 -2.55 6.12 -12.39
C THR A 113 -1.76 7.38 -12.71
N LYS A 114 -2.39 8.31 -13.43
CA LYS A 114 -1.88 9.68 -13.60
C LYS A 114 -2.29 10.61 -12.45
N THR A 115 -3.23 10.18 -11.61
CA THR A 115 -3.65 10.94 -10.42
C THR A 115 -2.48 10.97 -9.44
N SER A 116 -2.08 12.18 -9.01
CA SER A 116 -0.97 12.38 -8.08
C SER A 116 -1.02 11.42 -6.88
N LEU A 117 0.12 10.82 -6.54
CA LEU A 117 0.28 9.92 -5.39
C LEU A 117 0.76 10.65 -4.13
N ASP A 118 0.49 11.96 -4.04
CA ASP A 118 0.74 12.77 -2.84
C ASP A 118 -0.53 13.40 -2.27
N LYS A 119 -1.65 13.27 -2.99
CA LYS A 119 -2.97 13.73 -2.55
C LYS A 119 -3.78 12.56 -2.00
N GLN A 120 -4.51 12.80 -0.91
CA GLN A 120 -5.39 11.77 -0.33
C GLN A 120 -4.63 10.46 -0.04
N ILE A 121 -3.44 10.60 0.55
CA ILE A 121 -2.57 9.50 1.00
C ILE A 121 -2.34 9.65 2.51
N ILE A 122 -2.26 8.53 3.20
CA ILE A 122 -1.90 8.42 4.61
C ILE A 122 -0.55 7.72 4.68
N ASP A 123 0.39 8.31 5.42
CA ASP A 123 1.65 7.66 5.79
C ASP A 123 1.42 6.80 7.03
N GLU A 124 1.69 5.52 6.89
CA GLU A 124 1.65 4.52 7.95
C GLU A 124 3.07 4.07 8.30
N LYS A 125 3.21 3.21 9.31
CA LYS A 125 4.51 2.68 9.71
C LYS A 125 5.14 1.83 8.59
N GLY A 126 6.00 2.46 7.78
CA GLY A 126 6.78 1.82 6.73
C GLY A 126 6.05 1.61 5.41
N TYR A 127 4.88 2.23 5.20
CA TYR A 127 4.16 2.21 3.92
C TYR A 127 3.22 3.41 3.77
N ARG A 128 2.72 3.62 2.55
CA ARG A 128 1.71 4.63 2.21
C ARG A 128 0.44 3.95 1.75
N ILE A 129 -0.73 4.46 2.12
CA ILE A 129 -2.04 3.94 1.68
C ILE A 129 -2.96 5.09 1.26
N VAL A 130 -3.79 4.88 0.23
CA VAL A 130 -4.81 5.87 -0.18
C VAL A 130 -5.85 6.06 0.93
N THR A 131 -6.40 7.26 1.11
CA THR A 131 -7.50 7.50 2.07
C THR A 131 -8.75 6.67 1.71
N VAL A 132 -9.70 6.57 2.64
CA VAL A 132 -11.01 5.93 2.39
C VAL A 132 -11.71 6.55 1.17
N GLU A 133 -11.73 7.87 1.10
CA GLU A 133 -12.35 8.62 0.00
C GLU A 133 -11.70 8.27 -1.33
N ARG A 134 -10.36 8.28 -1.38
CA ARG A 134 -9.62 7.94 -2.59
C ARG A 134 -9.80 6.47 -2.96
N ALA A 135 -9.82 5.56 -1.98
CA ALA A 135 -10.06 4.14 -2.24
C ALA A 135 -11.42 3.91 -2.91
N ALA A 136 -12.48 4.57 -2.42
CA ALA A 136 -13.81 4.50 -3.01
C ALA A 136 -13.86 5.11 -4.42
N LEU A 137 -13.29 6.31 -4.60
CA LEU A 137 -13.26 6.99 -5.91
C LEU A 137 -12.44 6.22 -6.95
N GLU A 138 -11.27 5.70 -6.57
CA GLU A 138 -10.43 4.91 -7.46
C GLU A 138 -11.05 3.54 -7.77
N ALA A 139 -11.81 2.95 -6.84
CA ALA A 139 -12.58 1.74 -7.13
C ALA A 139 -13.60 1.99 -8.25
N LEU A 140 -14.33 3.12 -8.20
CA LEU A 140 -15.26 3.53 -9.26
C LEU A 140 -14.56 3.91 -10.57
N LYS A 141 -13.39 4.56 -10.49
CA LYS A 141 -12.55 4.90 -11.66
C LYS A 141 -12.03 3.65 -12.36
N PHE A 142 -11.61 2.65 -11.60
CA PHE A 142 -11.05 1.39 -12.10
C PHE A 142 -12.04 0.24 -11.99
N ILE A 143 -13.32 0.52 -12.21
CA ILE A 143 -14.44 -0.39 -11.99
C ILE A 143 -14.29 -1.74 -12.68
N THR A 144 -13.73 -1.77 -13.89
CA THR A 144 -13.48 -3.01 -14.65
C THR A 144 -12.38 -3.88 -14.06
N LYS A 145 -11.45 -3.29 -13.30
CA LYS A 145 -10.39 -4.03 -12.60
C LYS A 145 -10.86 -4.55 -11.24
N VAL A 146 -11.60 -3.73 -10.50
CA VAL A 146 -12.09 -4.05 -9.16
C VAL A 146 -13.31 -4.97 -9.19
N GLY A 147 -14.08 -4.91 -10.29
CA GLY A 147 -15.39 -5.53 -10.41
C GLY A 147 -16.48 -4.53 -10.03
N GLU A 148 -17.47 -4.37 -10.90
CA GLU A 148 -18.52 -3.35 -10.78
C GLU A 148 -19.30 -3.46 -9.46
N ARG A 149 -19.79 -4.67 -9.16
CA ARG A 149 -20.50 -4.95 -7.90
C ARG A 149 -19.65 -4.61 -6.69
N THR A 150 -18.35 -4.95 -6.71
CA THR A 150 -17.43 -4.68 -5.60
C THR A 150 -17.18 -3.18 -5.44
N ALA A 151 -16.94 -2.46 -6.54
CA ALA A 151 -16.65 -1.03 -6.51
C ALA A 151 -17.85 -0.21 -6.01
N ILE A 152 -19.05 -0.48 -6.54
CA ILE A 152 -20.29 0.20 -6.12
C ILE A 152 -20.61 -0.12 -4.66
N LYS A 153 -20.54 -1.40 -4.28
CA LYS A 153 -20.78 -1.82 -2.88
C LYS A 153 -19.81 -1.12 -1.93
N ALA A 154 -18.51 -1.10 -2.25
CA ALA A 154 -17.51 -0.46 -1.40
C ALA A 154 -17.76 1.05 -1.20
N ALA A 155 -18.12 1.77 -2.26
CA ALA A 155 -18.42 3.20 -2.16
C ALA A 155 -19.71 3.46 -1.35
N ARG A 156 -20.76 2.66 -1.58
CA ARG A 156 -22.01 2.75 -0.81
C ARG A 156 -21.82 2.40 0.66
N GLU A 157 -21.08 1.33 0.94
CA GLU A 157 -20.76 0.89 2.30
C GLU A 157 -19.96 1.96 3.07
N ALA A 158 -19.02 2.64 2.40
CA ALA A 158 -18.25 3.72 3.01
C ALA A 158 -19.13 4.88 3.49
N LEU A 159 -20.19 5.20 2.75
CA LEU A 159 -21.20 6.19 3.14
C LEU A 159 -22.13 5.64 4.22
N ALA A 160 -22.70 4.46 4.02
CA ALA A 160 -23.66 3.83 4.93
C ALA A 160 -23.07 3.62 6.35
N THR A 161 -21.80 3.21 6.42
CA THR A 161 -21.07 2.98 7.68
C THR A 161 -20.38 4.25 8.21
N ARG A 162 -20.61 5.41 7.59
CA ARG A 162 -20.04 6.72 7.97
C ARG A 162 -18.51 6.74 8.03
N ARG A 163 -17.83 5.86 7.28
CA ARG A 163 -16.37 5.91 7.07
C ARG A 163 -15.98 7.16 6.29
N THR A 164 -16.90 7.69 5.48
CA THR A 164 -16.82 8.99 4.83
C THR A 164 -18.18 9.67 4.78
N THR A 165 -18.26 10.85 4.16
CA THR A 165 -19.50 11.58 3.87
C THR A 165 -19.49 12.05 2.42
N GLU A 166 -20.66 12.36 1.85
CA GLU A 166 -20.75 12.91 0.49
C GLU A 166 -19.89 14.16 0.32
N ALA A 167 -19.88 15.06 1.32
CA ALA A 167 -19.06 16.25 1.30
C ALA A 167 -17.55 15.94 1.28
N LYS A 168 -17.10 14.92 2.02
CA LYS A 168 -15.70 14.47 2.02
C LYS A 168 -15.34 13.80 0.68
N LEU A 169 -16.21 12.94 0.15
CA LEU A 169 -16.04 12.34 -1.18
C LEU A 169 -15.97 13.39 -2.27
N ALA A 170 -16.86 14.38 -2.26
CA ALA A 170 -16.84 15.48 -3.24
C ALA A 170 -15.58 16.34 -3.11
N LYS A 171 -15.11 16.61 -1.89
CA LYS A 171 -13.83 17.30 -1.66
C LYS A 171 -12.66 16.51 -2.22
N ALA A 172 -12.56 15.21 -1.90
CA ALA A 172 -11.51 14.34 -2.41
C ALA A 172 -11.57 14.21 -3.94
N ALA A 173 -12.77 14.11 -4.52
CA ALA A 173 -12.96 14.06 -5.96
C ALA A 173 -12.39 15.30 -6.65
N ARG A 174 -12.63 16.50 -6.10
CA ARG A 174 -12.01 17.75 -6.60
C ARG A 174 -10.50 17.76 -6.49
N GLU A 175 -9.96 17.36 -5.34
CA GLU A 175 -8.51 17.31 -5.14
C GLU A 175 -7.82 16.34 -6.11
N LEU A 176 -8.50 15.25 -6.46
CA LEU A 176 -7.99 14.18 -7.32
C LEU A 176 -8.37 14.31 -8.81
N GLU A 177 -9.15 15.32 -9.17
CA GLU A 177 -9.71 15.53 -10.53
C GLU A 177 -10.58 14.35 -10.99
N LEU A 178 -11.44 13.85 -10.09
CA LEU A 178 -12.33 12.69 -10.27
C LEU A 178 -13.82 13.05 -10.13
N GLU A 179 -14.20 14.32 -10.27
CA GLU A 179 -15.58 14.78 -10.13
C GLU A 179 -16.51 14.10 -11.14
N SER A 180 -16.06 13.91 -12.38
CA SER A 180 -16.82 13.20 -13.41
C SER A 180 -17.05 11.73 -13.07
N VAL A 181 -16.09 11.09 -12.39
CA VAL A 181 -16.26 9.73 -11.87
C VAL A 181 -17.32 9.71 -10.78
N LEU A 182 -17.24 10.62 -9.81
CA LEU A 182 -18.22 10.68 -8.73
C LEU A 182 -19.63 10.97 -9.27
N ALA A 183 -19.79 11.96 -10.14
CA ALA A 183 -21.07 12.34 -10.73
C ALA A 183 -21.76 11.17 -11.45
N LYS A 184 -20.98 10.34 -12.17
CA LYS A 184 -21.50 9.16 -12.88
C LYS A 184 -22.15 8.12 -11.95
N TYR A 185 -21.67 7.99 -10.72
CA TYR A 185 -22.10 6.92 -9.80
C TYR A 185 -22.84 7.43 -8.56
N LEU A 186 -22.99 8.75 -8.39
CA LEU A 186 -23.53 9.35 -7.16
C LEU A 186 -24.91 8.78 -6.80
N GLU A 187 -25.83 8.74 -7.76
CA GLU A 187 -27.19 8.21 -7.56
C GLU A 187 -27.22 6.74 -7.13
N VAL A 188 -26.18 5.97 -7.47
CA VAL A 188 -26.11 4.52 -7.18
C VAL A 188 -25.43 4.23 -5.84
N ILE A 189 -24.58 5.14 -5.36
CA ILE A 189 -23.80 4.94 -4.12
C ILE A 189 -24.38 5.67 -2.91
N VAL A 190 -25.20 6.71 -3.11
CA VAL A 190 -25.91 7.36 -2.00
C VAL A 190 -26.96 6.38 -1.45
N PRO A 191 -26.97 6.11 -0.13
CA PRO A 191 -27.84 5.12 0.49
C PRO A 191 -29.33 5.33 0.24
#